data_AF-A0A4Q7UIA6-F1
#
_entry.id   AF-A0A4Q7UIA6-F1
#
_cell.length_a   1.000
_cell.length_b   1.000
_cell.length_c   1.000
_cell.angle_alpha   90.00
_cell.angle_beta   90.00
_cell.angle_gamma   90.00
#
_symmetry.space_group_name_H-M   'P 1'
#
loop_
_entity.id
_entity.type
_entity.pdbx_description
1 polymer ?
#
loop_
_entity_poly.entity_id
_entity_poly.type
_entity_poly.pdbx_seq_one_letter_code
_entity_poly.pdbx_strand_id
1 'polypeptide(L)'
;MVTEPTPVGRPVLPELPVWQRVRRFAVPPVMIEACAAARADGDWRAGCAAGRIDVEVDLAEVRRNHGARQAELIEADLVALAPDLLRWHLPRTLGGRTSLATGKRWLLSTREGRIGDDDAILVVRVPWTVDGSQRLRLEVHSARTPQPDWPDLSPVFWSVDHVGGLRAAYGGTPERLPGFEVDGSVRPFEAYPMRVEPADLATRAEVFDRLIAAGDPVAAWAAADVDLDLTPPRGDRPAFDSMTTGLAIPAGFGVEMQRLHDRYGVEQTLIRDGWWMIAEVHRRDSSGVAARLVSSRREPDNTIELAGPIHTRPVDLDLVRHGLLTPAEVHPLVRAVLFPGAGVGPLRDDVDVVREVSVRCRGEWHTVRHGDGRLDALSHPPEEVRREQLLGGLGGQVAGCLTAVAAWRGSAGRLPRPLRELRREVLLRIQHGGSAALAALLDAGLDPRMGDGRGGTLLHHARSLDDPTLVHRLLDGGVPIGAQDRLGRTALHVAVSAGGTPELVRTLLTAGADPHLPDVREYSAADMADYKSFMYNADEDFYDDHRGIPEILQLIEEWIDRSQPAPSC
;
A
#
# COMPACT_ATOMS: atom_id res chain seq x y z
N MET A 1 -24.54 -3.23 30.80
CA MET A 1 -23.22 -3.43 31.44
C MET A 1 -22.41 -2.20 31.11
N VAL A 2 -22.08 -1.43 32.15
CA VAL A 2 -21.27 -0.22 32.06
C VAL A 2 -19.90 -0.65 31.55
N THR A 3 -19.54 -0.22 30.34
CA THR A 3 -18.19 -0.39 29.81
C THR A 3 -17.23 0.38 30.70
N GLU A 4 -16.32 -0.34 31.35
CA GLU A 4 -15.21 0.28 32.08
C GLU A 4 -14.45 1.23 31.14
N PRO A 5 -14.02 2.41 31.62
CA PRO A 5 -13.18 3.29 30.83
C PRO A 5 -11.88 2.56 30.48
N THR A 6 -11.55 2.55 29.19
CA THR A 6 -10.29 2.05 28.64
C THR A 6 -9.13 2.68 29.45
N PRO A 7 -8.12 1.92 29.90
CA PRO A 7 -7.03 2.47 30.67
C PRO A 7 -6.33 3.56 29.86
N VAL A 8 -6.09 4.71 30.51
CA VAL A 8 -5.30 5.84 30.04
C VAL A 8 -3.94 5.31 29.57
N GLY A 9 -3.82 5.07 28.27
CA GLY A 9 -2.77 4.24 27.67
C GLY A 9 -1.98 5.03 26.64
N ARG A 10 -0.68 4.73 26.55
CA ARG A 10 0.27 5.28 25.56
C ARG A 10 -0.41 5.45 24.18
N PRO A 11 -0.14 6.53 23.43
CA PRO A 11 -0.69 6.73 22.09
C PRO A 11 0.00 5.74 21.13
N VAL A 12 -0.39 4.47 21.18
CA VAL A 12 0.11 3.41 20.31
C VAL A 12 -0.83 3.29 19.13
N LEU A 13 -0.29 3.34 17.91
CA LEU A 13 -1.07 3.05 16.71
C LEU A 13 -1.64 1.61 16.81
N PRO A 14 -2.98 1.41 16.84
CA PRO A 14 -3.57 0.07 16.95
C PRO A 14 -3.12 -0.89 15.83
N GLU A 15 -2.72 -0.32 14.69
CA GLU A 15 -2.32 -1.01 13.47
C GLU A 15 -0.80 -1.29 13.39
N LEU A 16 0.00 -1.11 14.45
CA LEU A 16 1.45 -1.38 14.41
C LEU A 16 1.82 -2.78 13.87
N PRO A 17 1.14 -3.89 14.23
CA PRO A 17 1.43 -5.20 13.64
C PRO A 17 1.14 -5.26 12.13
N VAL A 18 0.24 -4.43 11.63
CA VAL A 18 -0.05 -4.30 10.20
C VAL A 18 1.08 -3.53 9.52
N TRP A 19 1.51 -2.42 10.11
CA TRP A 19 2.66 -1.65 9.62
C TRP A 19 3.97 -2.43 9.63
N GLN A 20 4.22 -3.28 10.62
CA GLN A 20 5.34 -4.21 10.60
C GLN A 20 5.32 -5.10 9.34
N ARG A 21 4.14 -5.59 8.94
CA ARG A 21 3.97 -6.33 7.68
C ARG A 21 4.15 -5.45 6.45
N VAL A 22 3.65 -4.21 6.47
CA VAL A 22 3.87 -3.24 5.39
C VAL A 22 5.38 -3.05 5.18
N ARG A 23 6.15 -2.78 6.25
CA ARG A 23 7.61 -2.59 6.14
C ARG A 23 8.35 -3.83 5.66
N ARG A 24 7.83 -5.02 5.97
CA ARG A 24 8.42 -6.29 5.52
C ARG A 24 8.13 -6.63 4.06
N PHE A 25 6.94 -6.33 3.55
CA PHE A 25 6.50 -6.86 2.24
C PHE A 25 6.23 -5.81 1.17
N ALA A 26 5.86 -4.59 1.55
CA ALA A 26 5.36 -3.60 0.59
C ALA A 26 6.46 -2.92 -0.24
N VAL A 27 7.67 -2.89 0.30
CA VAL A 27 8.90 -2.41 -0.36
C VAL A 27 9.97 -3.47 -0.07
N PRO A 28 9.98 -4.59 -0.81
CA PRO A 28 10.83 -5.72 -0.49
C PRO A 28 12.32 -5.38 -0.70
N PRO A 29 13.24 -6.10 -0.05
CA PRO A 29 14.69 -5.86 -0.17
C PRO A 29 15.20 -5.81 -1.61
N VAL A 30 14.76 -6.75 -2.44
CA VAL A 30 15.12 -6.82 -3.86
C VAL A 30 14.72 -5.57 -4.66
N MET A 31 13.59 -4.94 -4.29
CA MET A 31 13.15 -3.69 -4.90
C MET A 31 14.05 -2.53 -4.47
N ILE A 32 14.38 -2.45 -3.17
CA ILE A 32 15.27 -1.43 -2.63
C ILE A 32 16.64 -1.53 -3.31
N GLU A 33 17.22 -2.73 -3.39
CA GLU A 33 18.52 -2.99 -4.00
C GLU A 33 18.52 -2.62 -5.49
N ALA A 34 17.51 -3.04 -6.24
CA ALA A 34 17.39 -2.72 -7.66
C ALA A 34 17.19 -1.20 -7.89
N CYS A 35 16.37 -0.53 -7.08
CA CYS A 35 16.23 0.92 -7.13
C CYS A 35 17.54 1.65 -6.76
N ALA A 36 18.29 1.15 -5.76
CA ALA A 36 19.57 1.73 -5.38
C ALA A 36 20.62 1.58 -6.48
N ALA A 37 20.69 0.41 -7.12
CA ALA A 37 21.60 0.17 -8.25
C ALA A 37 21.28 1.12 -9.42
N ALA A 38 20.01 1.20 -9.82
CA ALA A 38 19.59 2.10 -10.89
C ALA A 38 19.87 3.58 -10.59
N ARG A 39 19.67 4.01 -9.33
CA ARG A 39 20.07 5.36 -8.89
C ARG A 39 21.57 5.60 -8.99
N ALA A 40 22.39 4.62 -8.60
CA ALA A 40 23.85 4.75 -8.68
C ALA A 40 24.33 4.90 -10.13
N ASP A 41 23.60 4.29 -11.07
CA ASP A 41 23.86 4.40 -12.51
C ASP A 41 23.24 5.67 -13.15
N GLY A 42 22.45 6.44 -12.40
CA GLY A 42 21.73 7.62 -12.90
C GLY A 42 20.54 7.32 -13.81
N ASP A 43 20.08 6.05 -13.86
CA ASP A 43 18.95 5.63 -14.69
C ASP A 43 17.65 5.65 -13.88
N TRP A 44 16.99 6.80 -13.88
CA TRP A 44 15.72 6.98 -13.19
C TRP A 44 14.59 6.11 -13.79
N ARG A 45 14.66 5.73 -15.07
CA ARG A 45 13.65 4.84 -15.70
C ARG A 45 13.80 3.42 -15.20
N ALA A 46 15.03 2.91 -15.13
CA ALA A 46 15.31 1.63 -14.49
C ALA A 46 14.92 1.64 -13.01
N GLY A 47 15.15 2.77 -12.31
CA GLY A 47 14.70 2.96 -10.94
C GLY A 47 13.19 2.87 -10.80
N CYS A 48 12.43 3.55 -11.66
CA CYS A 48 10.96 3.48 -11.69
C CYS A 48 10.46 2.07 -11.99
N ALA A 49 11.04 1.39 -12.99
CA ALA A 49 10.69 0.01 -13.32
C ALA A 49 10.92 -0.94 -12.13
N ALA A 50 12.07 -0.85 -11.47
CA ALA A 50 12.39 -1.61 -10.26
C ALA A 50 11.39 -1.30 -9.12
N GLY A 51 11.04 -0.02 -8.95
CA GLY A 51 10.06 0.46 -7.99
C GLY A 51 8.60 0.19 -8.37
N ARG A 52 8.34 -0.54 -9.47
CA ARG A 52 7.00 -0.83 -10.01
C ARG A 52 6.19 0.45 -10.24
N ILE A 53 6.80 1.40 -10.95
CA ILE A 53 6.20 2.66 -11.40
C ILE A 53 6.22 2.69 -12.93
N ASP A 54 5.03 2.76 -13.53
CA ASP A 54 4.86 2.95 -14.96
C ASP A 54 5.03 4.43 -15.30
N VAL A 55 5.96 4.72 -16.20
CA VAL A 55 6.35 6.09 -16.57
C VAL A 55 5.60 6.53 -17.82
N GLU A 56 4.69 7.47 -17.67
CA GLU A 56 3.94 8.15 -18.75
C GLU A 56 4.47 9.59 -18.91
N VAL A 57 5.79 9.75 -19.03
CA VAL A 57 6.44 11.06 -19.13
C VAL A 57 7.24 11.18 -20.43
N ASP A 58 6.79 12.07 -21.32
CA ASP A 58 7.55 12.53 -22.49
C ASP A 58 8.12 13.93 -22.24
N LEU A 59 9.41 14.01 -21.91
CA LEU A 59 10.11 15.28 -21.71
C LEU A 59 10.16 16.15 -22.98
N ALA A 60 10.08 15.55 -24.18
CA ALA A 60 10.00 16.32 -25.42
C ALA A 60 8.63 16.98 -25.56
N GLU A 61 7.56 16.30 -25.16
CA GLU A 61 6.22 16.89 -25.07
C GLU A 61 6.15 18.00 -24.03
N VAL A 62 6.68 17.77 -22.83
CA VAL A 62 6.75 18.82 -21.79
C VAL A 62 7.49 20.05 -22.32
N ARG A 63 8.60 19.85 -23.05
CA ARG A 63 9.36 20.95 -23.66
C ARG A 63 8.55 21.71 -24.72
N ARG A 64 7.75 21.01 -25.53
CA ARG A 64 6.88 21.62 -26.55
C ARG A 64 5.75 22.43 -25.92
N ASN A 65 5.12 21.89 -24.87
CA ASN A 65 3.90 22.44 -24.30
C ASN A 65 4.17 23.49 -23.20
N HIS A 66 5.23 23.31 -22.41
CA HIS A 66 5.55 24.14 -21.23
C HIS A 66 6.93 24.83 -21.32
N GLY A 67 7.69 24.59 -22.38
CA GLY A 67 9.00 25.19 -22.62
C GLY A 67 10.18 24.43 -21.98
N ALA A 68 11.40 24.80 -22.40
CA ALA A 68 12.63 24.11 -22.02
C ALA A 68 12.89 24.12 -20.50
N ARG A 69 12.64 25.26 -19.84
CA ARG A 69 12.85 25.41 -18.40
C ARG A 69 12.00 24.43 -17.58
N GLN A 70 10.74 24.23 -17.97
CA GLN A 70 9.84 23.30 -17.27
C GLN A 70 10.24 21.85 -17.51
N ALA A 71 10.67 21.50 -18.72
CA ALA A 71 11.19 20.17 -19.01
C ALA A 71 12.44 19.85 -18.18
N GLU A 72 13.38 20.80 -18.02
CA GLU A 72 14.56 20.64 -17.16
C GLU A 72 14.20 20.46 -15.69
N LEU A 73 13.17 21.16 -15.19
CA LEU A 73 12.70 21.02 -13.81
C LEU A 73 12.07 19.65 -13.57
N ILE A 74 11.22 19.18 -14.49
CA ILE A 74 10.64 17.82 -14.41
C ILE A 74 11.75 16.77 -14.48
N GLU A 75 12.74 16.95 -15.35
CA GLU A 75 13.89 16.05 -15.45
C GLU A 75 14.70 16.02 -14.13
N ALA A 76 14.91 17.17 -13.48
CA ALA A 76 15.55 17.23 -12.17
C ALA A 76 14.75 16.48 -11.10
N ASP A 77 13.42 16.66 -11.06
CA ASP A 77 12.54 15.91 -10.16
C ASP A 77 12.61 14.38 -10.40
N LEU A 78 12.69 13.96 -11.67
CA LEU A 78 12.84 12.55 -12.06
C LEU A 78 14.19 11.96 -11.65
N VAL A 79 15.29 12.70 -11.82
CA VAL A 79 16.63 12.27 -11.42
C VAL A 79 16.73 12.14 -9.89
N ALA A 80 16.10 13.06 -9.16
CA ALA A 80 16.09 13.05 -7.70
C ALA A 80 15.15 11.98 -7.10
N LEU A 81 14.25 11.40 -7.90
CA LEU A 81 13.24 10.44 -7.45
C LEU A 81 13.88 9.15 -6.93
N ALA A 82 13.51 8.76 -5.71
CA ALA A 82 13.76 7.44 -5.13
C ALA A 82 12.43 6.66 -5.07
N PRO A 83 12.14 5.78 -6.06
CA PRO A 83 10.87 5.06 -6.16
C PRO A 83 10.54 4.18 -4.95
N ASP A 84 11.53 3.47 -4.42
CA ASP A 84 11.48 2.69 -3.17
C ASP A 84 11.11 3.57 -1.96
N LEU A 85 11.73 4.75 -1.83
CA LEU A 85 11.45 5.71 -0.75
C LEU A 85 10.05 6.31 -0.85
N LEU A 86 9.62 6.70 -2.06
CA LEU A 86 8.26 7.17 -2.32
C LEU A 86 7.24 6.13 -1.85
N ARG A 87 7.41 4.89 -2.29
CA ARG A 87 6.53 3.76 -1.95
C ARG A 87 6.52 3.44 -0.46
N TRP A 88 7.63 3.69 0.23
CA TRP A 88 7.75 3.53 1.67
C TRP A 88 6.86 4.52 2.42
N HIS A 89 6.75 5.76 1.96
CA HIS A 89 5.99 6.81 2.66
C HIS A 89 4.54 7.00 2.18
N LEU A 90 4.19 6.50 0.99
CA LEU A 90 2.81 6.61 0.49
C LEU A 90 1.80 5.99 1.47
N PRO A 91 0.67 6.67 1.75
CA PRO A 91 -0.36 6.17 2.65
C PRO A 91 -0.94 4.81 2.24
N ARG A 92 -1.43 4.08 3.24
CA ARG A 92 -1.90 2.69 3.10
C ARG A 92 -3.34 2.55 3.58
N THR A 93 -4.10 1.66 2.95
CA THR A 93 -5.37 1.19 3.51
C THR A 93 -5.07 0.13 4.57
N LEU A 94 -5.37 0.43 5.83
CA LEU A 94 -5.15 -0.45 6.98
C LEU A 94 -6.36 -1.36 7.22
N GLY A 95 -6.51 -1.94 8.43
CA GLY A 95 -7.55 -2.94 8.72
C GLY A 95 -7.15 -4.34 8.26
N GLY A 96 -5.87 -4.68 8.49
CA GLY A 96 -5.28 -5.97 8.11
C GLY A 96 -4.76 -6.05 6.67
N ARG A 97 -4.98 -5.01 5.85
CA ARG A 97 -4.42 -4.87 4.50
C ARG A 97 -3.04 -4.18 4.54
N THR A 98 -2.29 -4.29 3.45
CA THR A 98 -0.96 -3.66 3.30
C THR A 98 -0.86 -2.83 2.01
N SER A 99 -1.99 -2.67 1.32
CA SER A 99 -2.09 -2.01 0.03
C SER A 99 -2.03 -0.49 0.17
N LEU A 100 -1.62 0.18 -0.91
CA LEU A 100 -1.68 1.63 -0.99
C LEU A 100 -3.12 2.14 -0.83
N ALA A 101 -3.27 3.31 -0.21
CA ALA A 101 -4.55 4.01 -0.13
C ALA A 101 -4.99 4.39 -1.54
N THR A 102 -6.16 3.92 -1.96
CA THR A 102 -6.55 3.89 -3.38
C THR A 102 -7.06 5.22 -3.90
N GLY A 103 -6.96 5.41 -5.22
CA GLY A 103 -7.64 6.50 -5.94
C GLY A 103 -7.07 7.90 -5.65
N LYS A 104 -5.88 7.98 -5.04
CA LYS A 104 -5.20 9.24 -4.74
C LYS A 104 -4.14 9.58 -5.78
N ARG A 105 -3.91 10.87 -5.97
CA ARG A 105 -2.79 11.43 -6.75
C ARG A 105 -1.95 12.30 -5.82
N TRP A 106 -0.64 12.30 -6.03
CA TRP A 106 0.30 13.09 -5.23
C TRP A 106 1.19 13.90 -6.14
N LEU A 107 1.29 15.20 -5.87
CA LEU A 107 2.21 16.07 -6.58
C LEU A 107 3.62 15.87 -6.01
N LEU A 108 4.59 15.70 -6.91
CA LEU A 108 6.01 15.57 -6.60
C LEU A 108 6.74 16.78 -7.18
N SER A 109 7.32 17.61 -6.32
CA SER A 109 8.09 18.77 -6.76
C SER A 109 9.16 19.16 -5.74
N THR A 110 10.41 19.22 -6.19
CA THR A 110 11.55 19.75 -5.42
C THR A 110 11.61 21.28 -5.42
N ARG A 111 10.71 21.96 -6.15
CA ARG A 111 10.79 23.42 -6.37
C ARG A 111 10.40 24.21 -5.13
N GLU A 112 11.26 25.09 -4.63
CA GLU A 112 10.94 25.94 -3.47
C GLU A 112 10.06 27.15 -3.83
N GLY A 113 10.06 27.58 -5.10
CA GLY A 113 9.34 28.75 -5.58
C GLY A 113 7.85 28.56 -5.82
N ARG A 114 7.15 29.67 -6.10
CA ARG A 114 5.73 29.67 -6.45
C ARG A 114 5.48 28.85 -7.71
N ILE A 115 4.50 27.95 -7.68
CA ILE A 115 4.02 27.22 -8.84
C ILE A 115 2.92 28.06 -9.50
N GLY A 116 3.14 28.47 -10.75
CA GLY A 116 2.14 29.17 -11.55
C GLY A 116 1.23 28.19 -12.28
N ASP A 117 0.04 28.65 -12.68
CA ASP A 117 -0.96 27.81 -13.34
C ASP A 117 -0.43 27.13 -14.62
N ASP A 118 0.51 27.74 -15.36
CA ASP A 118 1.04 27.14 -16.59
C ASP A 118 2.23 26.19 -16.40
N ASP A 119 2.67 25.99 -15.16
CA ASP A 119 3.82 25.15 -14.87
C ASP A 119 3.50 23.67 -15.08
N ALA A 120 4.49 22.91 -15.54
CA ALA A 120 4.37 21.45 -15.59
C ALA A 120 4.63 20.89 -14.20
N ILE A 121 3.78 19.98 -13.73
CA ILE A 121 3.87 19.30 -12.42
C ILE A 121 3.99 17.79 -12.61
N LEU A 122 4.88 17.17 -11.85
CA LEU A 122 5.03 15.72 -11.80
C LEU A 122 4.02 15.15 -10.80
N VAL A 123 3.24 14.16 -11.22
CA VAL A 123 2.18 13.56 -10.41
C VAL A 123 2.36 12.05 -10.37
N VAL A 124 2.33 11.48 -9.17
CA VAL A 124 2.23 10.03 -8.99
C VAL A 124 0.80 9.64 -8.65
N ARG A 125 0.26 8.70 -9.43
CA ARG A 125 -1.06 8.09 -9.23
C ARG A 125 -0.90 6.71 -8.59
N VAL A 126 -1.65 6.46 -7.54
CA VAL A 126 -1.74 5.14 -6.90
C VAL A 126 -2.88 4.31 -7.50
N PRO A 127 -2.88 2.97 -7.36
CA PRO A 127 -3.96 2.13 -7.87
C PRO A 127 -5.34 2.51 -7.30
N TRP A 128 -6.39 2.34 -8.09
CA TRP A 128 -7.77 2.56 -7.63
C TRP A 128 -8.35 1.43 -6.78
N THR A 129 -7.72 0.25 -6.76
CA THR A 129 -8.20 -0.89 -5.99
C THR A 129 -7.15 -1.37 -4.99
N VAL A 130 -7.59 -1.70 -3.77
CA VAL A 130 -6.72 -2.25 -2.71
C VAL A 130 -6.20 -3.64 -3.05
N ASP A 131 -6.74 -4.22 -4.10
CA ASP A 131 -6.66 -5.62 -4.44
C ASP A 131 -5.80 -5.80 -5.71
N GLY A 132 -5.59 -4.75 -6.52
CA GLY A 132 -4.83 -4.75 -7.79
C GLY A 132 -3.30 -4.72 -7.66
N SER A 133 -2.61 -4.51 -8.80
CA SER A 133 -1.15 -4.73 -9.04
C SER A 133 -0.16 -3.91 -8.19
N GLN A 134 -0.69 -3.07 -7.31
CA GLN A 134 0.02 -2.08 -6.50
C GLN A 134 0.88 -1.11 -7.33
N ARG A 135 0.92 -1.20 -8.67
CA ARG A 135 1.76 -0.36 -9.54
C ARG A 135 1.35 1.10 -9.45
N LEU A 136 2.35 1.96 -9.42
CA LEU A 136 2.16 3.40 -9.48
C LEU A 136 2.23 3.85 -10.93
N ARG A 137 1.62 4.98 -11.26
CA ARG A 137 1.85 5.67 -12.52
C ARG A 137 2.44 7.03 -12.27
N LEU A 138 3.37 7.44 -13.13
CA LEU A 138 4.03 8.73 -13.06
C LEU A 138 3.69 9.51 -14.33
N GLU A 139 3.04 10.65 -14.14
CA GLU A 139 2.43 11.46 -15.19
C GLU A 139 2.91 12.92 -15.06
N VAL A 140 2.87 13.69 -16.15
CA VAL A 140 3.04 15.15 -16.10
C VAL A 140 1.74 15.83 -16.46
N HIS A 141 1.35 16.80 -15.65
CA HIS A 141 0.13 17.58 -15.82
C HIS A 141 0.43 19.08 -15.83
N SER A 142 -0.50 19.88 -16.34
CA SER A 142 -0.47 21.34 -16.19
C SER A 142 -0.95 21.73 -14.79
N ALA A 143 -0.26 22.68 -14.17
CA ALA A 143 -0.65 23.25 -12.89
C ALA A 143 -1.94 24.09 -12.94
N ARG A 144 -2.57 24.28 -14.12
CA ARG A 144 -3.90 24.90 -14.30
C ARG A 144 -4.97 24.02 -13.68
N THR A 145 -4.63 22.77 -13.40
CA THR A 145 -5.54 21.76 -12.91
C THR A 145 -5.02 21.13 -11.61
N PRO A 146 -4.83 21.88 -10.52
CA PRO A 146 -5.02 21.30 -9.22
C PRO A 146 -6.54 21.29 -9.03
N GLN A 147 -7.22 20.22 -9.46
CA GLN A 147 -8.46 19.91 -8.75
C GLN A 147 -8.08 19.83 -7.27
N PRO A 148 -8.88 20.36 -6.32
CA PRO A 148 -8.53 20.54 -4.90
C PRO A 148 -8.18 19.24 -4.11
N ASP A 149 -7.89 18.13 -4.80
CA ASP A 149 -7.75 16.78 -4.28
C ASP A 149 -6.33 16.17 -4.46
N TRP A 150 -5.35 16.87 -5.04
CA TRP A 150 -3.99 16.31 -5.23
C TRP A 150 -3.00 16.90 -4.23
N PRO A 151 -2.81 16.27 -3.05
CA PRO A 151 -1.87 16.74 -2.05
C PRO A 151 -0.42 16.80 -2.57
N ASP A 152 0.27 17.90 -2.22
CA ASP A 152 1.71 18.08 -2.42
C ASP A 152 2.47 17.22 -1.41
N LEU A 153 3.25 16.26 -1.91
CA LEU A 153 4.08 15.41 -1.08
C LEU A 153 5.48 16.02 -0.97
N SER A 154 5.85 16.41 0.25
CA SER A 154 7.16 16.96 0.57
C SER A 154 8.31 16.11 0.02
N PRO A 155 9.35 16.71 -0.61
CA PRO A 155 10.52 16.01 -1.14
C PRO A 155 11.22 15.07 -0.15
N VAL A 156 11.15 15.36 1.15
CA VAL A 156 11.77 14.53 2.20
C VAL A 156 11.29 13.07 2.20
N PHE A 157 10.12 12.79 1.60
CA PHE A 157 9.49 11.47 1.56
C PHE A 157 9.78 10.66 0.29
N TRP A 158 10.42 11.25 -0.73
CA TRP A 158 10.60 10.59 -2.02
C TRP A 158 11.86 10.99 -2.79
N SER A 159 12.52 12.09 -2.43
CA SER A 159 13.72 12.57 -3.11
C SER A 159 14.98 12.17 -2.34
N VAL A 160 15.97 11.62 -3.06
CA VAL A 160 17.27 11.27 -2.48
C VAL A 160 18.03 12.50 -1.99
N ASP A 161 17.84 13.66 -2.63
CA ASP A 161 18.53 14.90 -2.29
C ASP A 161 17.94 15.58 -1.04
N HIS A 162 16.68 15.28 -0.71
CA HIS A 162 15.95 15.96 0.36
C HIS A 162 15.67 15.06 1.57
N VAL A 163 15.90 13.75 1.48
CA VAL A 163 15.63 12.80 2.58
C VAL A 163 16.35 13.17 3.89
N GLY A 164 17.45 13.94 3.83
CA GLY A 164 18.12 14.48 5.02
C GLY A 164 17.20 15.33 5.92
N GLY A 165 16.18 15.98 5.34
CA GLY A 165 15.17 16.74 6.08
C GLY A 165 14.17 15.88 6.87
N LEU A 166 14.14 14.56 6.63
CA LEU A 166 13.18 13.65 7.27
C LEU A 166 13.31 13.64 8.81
N ARG A 167 14.53 13.82 9.33
CA ARG A 167 14.77 13.91 10.77
C ARG A 167 14.00 15.08 11.40
N ALA A 168 14.07 16.25 10.77
CA ALA A 168 13.34 17.44 11.23
C ALA A 168 11.83 17.25 11.04
N ALA A 169 11.40 16.64 9.92
CA ALA A 169 9.99 16.32 9.67
C ALA A 169 9.40 15.35 10.71
N TYR A 170 10.22 14.51 11.35
CA TYR A 170 9.84 13.62 12.44
C TYR A 170 10.00 14.25 13.83
N GLY A 171 10.30 15.55 13.90
CA GLY A 171 10.51 16.27 15.15
C GLY A 171 11.86 16.02 15.81
N GLY A 172 12.84 15.45 15.11
CA GLY A 172 14.18 15.22 15.64
C GLY A 172 15.08 16.47 15.60
N THR A 173 16.08 16.48 16.48
CA THR A 173 17.21 17.43 16.46
C THR A 173 18.47 16.72 15.97
N PRO A 174 19.55 17.43 15.61
CA PRO A 174 20.84 16.80 15.28
C PRO A 174 21.33 15.81 16.35
N GLU A 175 21.01 16.07 17.62
CA GLU A 175 21.44 15.28 18.77
C GLU A 175 20.57 14.03 19.01
N ARG A 176 19.24 14.14 18.90
CA ARG A 176 18.34 13.01 19.22
C ARG A 176 17.02 13.03 18.47
N LEU A 177 16.39 11.86 18.38
CA LEU A 177 15.01 11.71 17.92
C LEU A 177 14.04 11.78 19.12
N PRO A 178 12.77 12.19 18.92
CA PRO A 178 11.79 12.09 19.99
C PRO A 178 11.67 10.64 20.46
N GLY A 179 11.57 10.40 21.76
CA GLY A 179 11.43 9.05 22.32
C GLY A 179 12.67 8.17 22.24
N PHE A 180 13.82 8.76 21.91
CA PHE A 180 15.12 8.09 21.92
C PHE A 180 16.13 8.93 22.70
N GLU A 181 17.05 8.24 23.35
CA GLU A 181 18.26 8.82 23.92
C GLU A 181 19.27 9.18 22.81
N VAL A 182 20.31 9.94 23.15
CA VAL A 182 21.38 10.34 22.21
C VAL A 182 22.12 9.13 21.64
N ASP A 183 22.22 8.04 22.40
CA ASP A 183 22.82 6.78 21.95
C ASP A 183 21.89 5.93 21.06
N GLY A 184 20.66 6.39 20.82
CA GLY A 184 19.65 5.70 20.02
C GLY A 184 18.84 4.64 20.78
N SER A 185 19.08 4.46 22.09
CA SER A 185 18.24 3.60 22.93
C SER A 185 16.85 4.22 23.14
N VAL A 186 15.84 3.37 23.35
CA VAL A 186 14.46 3.82 23.53
C VAL A 186 14.31 4.49 24.89
N ARG A 187 13.82 5.73 24.89
CA ARG A 187 13.51 6.46 26.12
C ARG A 187 12.14 6.01 26.66
N PRO A 188 12.01 5.71 27.96
CA PRO A 188 10.72 5.34 28.54
C PRO A 188 9.71 6.48 28.40
N PHE A 189 8.47 6.15 28.04
CA PHE A 189 7.39 7.13 27.90
C PHE A 189 7.16 7.94 29.18
N GLU A 190 7.37 7.32 30.34
CA GLU A 190 7.22 7.94 31.65
C GLU A 190 8.31 8.99 31.95
N ALA A 191 9.43 8.97 31.21
CA ALA A 191 10.51 9.92 31.32
C ALA A 191 10.33 11.16 30.43
N TYR A 192 9.26 11.21 29.62
CA TYR A 192 8.99 12.35 28.75
C TYR A 192 8.57 13.57 29.59
N PRO A 193 9.06 14.77 29.27
CA PRO A 193 8.70 15.98 29.99
C PRO A 193 7.22 16.37 29.79
N MET A 194 6.68 17.13 30.74
CA MET A 194 5.29 17.66 30.69
C MET A 194 5.24 19.13 30.28
N ARG A 195 6.38 19.78 30.05
CA ARG A 195 6.49 21.19 29.68
C ARG A 195 7.41 21.34 28.49
N VAL A 196 7.03 22.24 27.57
CA VAL A 196 7.81 22.55 26.38
C VAL A 196 9.00 23.42 26.75
N GLU A 197 10.19 22.95 26.42
CA GLU A 197 11.38 23.81 26.33
C GLU A 197 11.47 24.35 24.89
N PRO A 198 11.55 25.68 24.68
CA PRO A 198 11.36 26.30 23.37
C PRO A 198 12.33 25.85 22.27
N ALA A 199 13.51 25.34 22.60
CA ALA A 199 14.59 25.10 21.62
C ALA A 199 14.67 23.67 21.07
N ASP A 200 13.99 22.68 21.68
CA ASP A 200 14.17 21.26 21.33
C ASP A 200 12.90 20.65 20.71
N LEU A 201 12.93 20.44 19.39
CA LEU A 201 11.83 19.80 18.62
C LEU A 201 11.51 18.38 19.13
N ALA A 202 12.52 17.63 19.59
CA ALA A 202 12.32 16.27 20.08
C ALA A 202 11.59 16.29 21.43
N THR A 203 11.94 17.25 22.29
CA THR A 203 11.22 17.51 23.53
C THR A 203 9.78 17.95 23.27
N ARG A 204 9.53 18.82 22.28
CA ARG A 204 8.16 19.23 21.90
C ARG A 204 7.29 18.04 21.51
N ALA A 205 7.80 17.14 20.66
CA ALA A 205 7.08 15.93 20.26
C ALA A 205 6.80 14.98 21.44
N GLU A 206 7.73 14.87 22.40
CA GLU A 206 7.53 14.08 23.63
C GLU A 206 6.46 14.68 24.55
N VAL A 207 6.45 16.01 24.70
CA VAL A 207 5.42 16.73 25.47
C VAL A 207 4.06 16.58 24.79
N PHE A 208 4.00 16.68 23.46
CA PHE A 208 2.79 16.44 22.68
C PHE A 208 2.22 15.05 23.01
N ASP A 209 3.04 14.00 22.93
CA ASP A 209 2.62 12.63 23.23
C ASP A 209 2.13 12.47 24.69
N ARG A 210 2.76 13.17 25.65
CA ARG A 210 2.32 13.18 27.06
C ARG A 210 0.97 13.86 27.27
N LEU A 211 0.73 14.98 26.58
CA LEU A 211 -0.52 15.74 26.70
C LEU A 211 -1.69 15.03 26.01
N ILE A 212 -1.46 14.41 24.85
CA ILE A 212 -2.45 13.53 24.21
C ILE A 212 -2.82 12.35 25.13
N ALA A 213 -1.82 11.68 25.72
CA ALA A 213 -2.08 10.58 26.65
C ALA A 213 -2.81 11.03 27.92
N ALA A 214 -2.65 12.29 28.34
CA ALA A 214 -3.36 12.88 29.46
C ALA A 214 -4.79 13.33 29.11
N GLY A 215 -5.20 13.25 27.84
CA GLY A 215 -6.51 13.69 27.37
C GLY A 215 -6.63 15.20 27.17
N ASP A 216 -5.53 15.92 26.96
CA ASP A 216 -5.49 17.37 26.73
C ASP A 216 -4.98 17.72 25.32
N PRO A 217 -5.81 17.55 24.27
CA PRO A 217 -5.42 17.80 22.89
C PRO A 217 -5.17 19.28 22.59
N VAL A 218 -5.82 20.21 23.30
CA VAL A 218 -5.59 21.66 23.11
C VAL A 218 -4.17 22.02 23.53
N ALA A 219 -3.75 21.59 24.73
CA ALA A 219 -2.40 21.83 25.19
C ALA A 219 -1.37 21.10 24.33
N ALA A 220 -1.69 19.90 23.84
CA ALA A 220 -0.82 19.16 22.93
C ALA A 220 -0.57 19.95 21.64
N TRP A 221 -1.61 20.45 20.98
CA TRP A 221 -1.46 21.21 19.73
C TRP A 221 -0.75 22.55 19.96
N ALA A 222 -1.01 23.22 21.09
CA ALA A 222 -0.25 24.39 21.48
C ALA A 222 1.25 24.09 21.67
N ALA A 223 1.61 22.91 22.19
CA ALA A 223 3.00 22.47 22.29
C ALA A 223 3.70 22.25 20.93
N ALA A 224 2.91 22.02 19.88
CA ALA A 224 3.36 21.95 18.48
C ALA A 224 3.31 23.31 17.75
N ASP A 225 3.05 24.41 18.47
CA ASP A 225 2.90 25.78 17.92
C ASP A 225 1.69 25.92 16.98
N VAL A 226 0.61 25.20 17.29
CA VAL A 226 -0.67 25.24 16.57
C VAL A 226 -1.80 25.65 17.51
N ASP A 227 -2.40 26.81 17.25
CA ASP A 227 -3.60 27.25 17.97
C ASP A 227 -4.82 26.46 17.49
N LEU A 228 -5.29 25.52 18.30
CA LEU A 228 -6.44 24.68 17.95
C LEU A 228 -7.77 25.28 18.46
N ASP A 229 -8.66 25.65 17.55
CA ASP A 229 -10.05 25.98 17.84
C ASP A 229 -10.92 24.70 17.80
N LEU A 230 -11.30 24.21 18.99
CA LEU A 230 -12.16 23.05 19.18
C LEU A 230 -13.66 23.35 19.08
N THR A 231 -14.07 24.57 18.73
CA THR A 231 -15.49 24.91 18.62
C THR A 231 -16.16 23.94 17.63
N PRO A 232 -17.01 23.00 18.11
CA PRO A 232 -17.48 21.92 17.25
C PRO A 232 -18.40 22.52 16.18
N PRO A 233 -18.25 22.10 14.90
CA PRO A 233 -19.24 22.46 13.90
C PRO A 233 -20.62 21.93 14.33
N ARG A 234 -21.67 22.74 14.16
CA ARG A 234 -23.04 22.35 14.54
C ARG A 234 -23.44 21.08 13.76
N GLY A 235 -23.56 19.94 14.44
CA GLY A 235 -24.22 18.73 13.91
C GLY A 235 -23.42 17.42 13.94
N ASP A 236 -22.09 17.43 14.05
CA ASP A 236 -21.26 16.22 13.80
C ASP A 236 -20.27 15.89 14.95
N ARG A 237 -20.79 15.41 16.09
CA ARG A 237 -19.95 14.97 17.24
C ARG A 237 -19.14 13.67 17.04
N PRO A 238 -19.53 12.66 16.24
CA PRO A 238 -18.77 11.40 16.15
C PRO A 238 -17.37 11.53 15.54
N ALA A 239 -17.15 12.51 14.64
CA ALA A 239 -15.84 12.79 14.07
C ALA A 239 -14.87 13.36 15.12
N PHE A 240 -15.39 14.03 16.15
CA PHE A 240 -14.63 14.73 17.19
C PHE A 240 -13.73 13.81 18.03
N ASP A 241 -14.24 12.65 18.46
CA ASP A 241 -13.50 11.73 19.34
C ASP A 241 -12.42 10.93 18.61
N SER A 242 -12.61 10.67 17.30
CA SER A 242 -11.62 10.00 16.44
C SER A 242 -10.43 10.90 16.13
N MET A 243 -10.63 12.23 16.08
CA MET A 243 -9.59 13.21 15.73
C MET A 243 -8.62 13.48 16.88
N THR A 244 -9.12 13.60 18.11
CA THR A 244 -8.28 13.87 19.30
C THR A 244 -7.38 12.70 19.69
N THR A 245 -7.66 11.50 19.18
CA THR A 245 -6.93 10.27 19.48
C THR A 245 -6.10 9.75 18.30
N GLY A 246 -6.41 10.15 17.05
CA GLY A 246 -5.77 9.64 15.83
C GLY A 246 -4.80 10.59 15.11
N LEU A 247 -4.94 11.91 15.26
CA LEU A 247 -4.02 12.89 14.67
C LEU A 247 -2.81 13.08 15.58
N ALA A 248 -1.62 12.79 15.07
CA ALA A 248 -0.39 13.25 15.68
C ALA A 248 0.26 14.23 14.73
N ILE A 249 0.29 15.49 15.14
CA ILE A 249 1.00 16.52 14.40
C ILE A 249 2.48 16.38 14.76
N PRO A 250 3.34 15.97 13.82
CA PRO A 250 4.77 15.96 14.09
C PRO A 250 5.28 17.39 14.28
N ALA A 251 6.31 17.53 15.11
CA ALA A 251 7.04 18.78 15.22
C ALA A 251 7.62 19.15 13.84
N GLY A 252 7.42 20.40 13.41
CA GLY A 252 7.77 20.87 12.06
C GLY A 252 6.57 21.09 11.12
N PHE A 253 5.36 20.70 11.54
CA PHE A 253 4.11 20.93 10.80
C PHE A 253 3.91 22.39 10.33
N GLY A 254 4.19 23.37 11.19
CA GLY A 254 4.07 24.80 10.84
C GLY A 254 4.97 25.23 9.68
N VAL A 255 6.18 24.67 9.58
CA VAL A 255 7.14 24.99 8.50
C VAL A 255 6.61 24.49 7.15
N GLU A 256 6.14 23.25 7.12
CA GLU A 256 5.60 22.64 5.91
C GLU A 256 4.30 23.32 5.45
N MET A 257 3.46 23.72 6.42
CA MET A 257 2.28 24.54 6.18
C MET A 257 2.62 25.88 5.53
N GLN A 258 3.63 26.59 6.05
CA GLN A 258 4.09 27.85 5.45
C GLN A 258 4.64 27.64 4.04
N ARG A 259 5.42 26.56 3.84
CA ARG A 259 5.93 26.18 2.52
C ARG A 259 4.79 26.02 1.51
N LEU A 260 3.71 25.34 1.87
CA LEU A 260 2.56 25.16 0.97
C LEU A 260 1.81 26.47 0.72
N HIS A 261 1.56 27.26 1.76
CA HIS A 261 0.95 28.57 1.62
C HIS A 261 1.74 29.48 0.66
N ASP A 262 3.08 29.54 0.79
CA ASP A 262 3.93 30.36 -0.06
C ASP A 262 4.06 29.79 -1.49
N ARG A 263 4.19 28.47 -1.62
CA ARG A 263 4.32 27.77 -2.92
C ARG A 263 3.09 27.97 -3.80
N TYR A 264 1.90 27.99 -3.22
CA TYR A 264 0.65 28.10 -3.96
C TYR A 264 -0.06 29.45 -3.81
N GLY A 265 0.43 30.33 -2.94
CA GLY A 265 -0.21 31.61 -2.65
C GLY A 265 -1.61 31.44 -2.05
N VAL A 266 -1.78 30.42 -1.19
CA VAL A 266 -3.03 30.14 -0.48
C VAL A 266 -2.90 30.50 0.99
N GLU A 267 -3.96 31.06 1.57
CA GLU A 267 -3.99 31.48 2.98
C GLU A 267 -4.44 30.36 3.93
N GLN A 268 -4.91 29.25 3.37
CA GLN A 268 -5.44 28.10 4.11
C GLN A 268 -5.12 26.76 3.43
N THR A 269 -4.90 25.72 4.22
CA THR A 269 -4.85 24.32 3.78
C THR A 269 -5.85 23.46 4.55
N LEU A 270 -6.03 22.22 4.10
CA LEU A 270 -6.97 21.26 4.68
C LEU A 270 -6.30 19.99 5.15
N ILE A 271 -6.77 19.45 6.27
CA ILE A 271 -6.52 18.07 6.68
C ILE A 271 -7.77 17.25 6.37
N ARG A 272 -7.59 16.10 5.69
CA ARG A 272 -8.64 15.12 5.38
C ARG A 272 -8.29 13.74 5.92
N ASP A 273 -9.30 12.99 6.36
CA ASP A 273 -9.20 11.56 6.64
C ASP A 273 -10.30 10.80 5.89
N GLY A 274 -9.89 10.06 4.87
CA GLY A 274 -10.82 9.49 3.88
C GLY A 274 -11.67 10.59 3.23
N TRP A 275 -12.99 10.42 3.30
CA TRP A 275 -13.98 11.35 2.72
C TRP A 275 -14.35 12.50 3.66
N TRP A 276 -13.80 12.53 4.89
CA TRP A 276 -14.16 13.51 5.89
C TRP A 276 -13.12 14.63 5.94
N MET A 277 -13.58 15.87 5.83
CA MET A 277 -12.78 17.04 6.17
C MET A 277 -12.65 17.13 7.70
N ILE A 278 -11.43 17.32 8.16
CA ILE A 278 -11.08 17.35 9.58
C ILE A 278 -10.89 18.78 10.04
N ALA A 279 -9.98 19.52 9.39
CA ALA A 279 -9.58 20.84 9.85
C ALA A 279 -9.21 21.77 8.68
N GLU A 280 -9.56 23.04 8.81
CA GLU A 280 -8.97 24.15 8.06
C GLU A 280 -7.77 24.68 8.87
N VAL A 281 -6.62 24.82 8.23
CA VAL A 281 -5.41 25.35 8.86
C VAL A 281 -5.06 26.68 8.20
N HIS A 282 -4.97 27.72 9.01
CA HIS A 282 -4.78 29.10 8.60
C HIS A 282 -3.44 29.64 9.07
N ARG A 283 -2.87 30.57 8.29
CA ARG A 283 -1.73 31.38 8.74
C ARG A 283 -2.16 32.33 9.85
N ARG A 284 -1.43 32.36 10.97
CA ARG A 284 -1.67 33.32 12.06
C ARG A 284 -0.68 34.49 11.99
N ASP A 285 0.61 34.18 11.93
CA ASP A 285 1.72 35.13 11.82
C ASP A 285 2.90 34.51 11.03
N SER A 286 4.10 35.09 11.13
CA SER A 286 5.30 34.61 10.40
C SER A 286 5.81 33.23 10.82
N SER A 287 5.39 32.67 11.95
CA SER A 287 5.85 31.36 12.46
C SER A 287 4.72 30.45 12.94
N GLY A 288 3.59 31.01 13.38
CA GLY A 288 2.47 30.30 13.98
C GLY A 288 1.34 30.02 13.01
N VAL A 289 0.65 28.90 13.24
CA VAL A 289 -0.54 28.47 12.49
C VAL A 289 -1.72 28.29 13.44
N ALA A 290 -2.93 28.49 12.94
CA ALA A 290 -4.17 28.20 13.65
C ALA A 290 -4.93 27.11 12.92
N ALA A 291 -5.48 26.14 13.63
CA ALA A 291 -6.30 25.07 13.05
C ALA A 291 -7.71 25.14 13.62
N ARG A 292 -8.71 25.02 12.75
CA ARG A 292 -10.13 25.04 13.12
C ARG A 292 -10.82 23.82 12.58
N LEU A 293 -11.55 23.11 13.45
CA LEU A 293 -12.35 21.96 13.03
C LEU A 293 -13.55 22.41 12.19
N VAL A 294 -13.85 21.66 11.14
CA VAL A 294 -14.90 21.99 10.17
C VAL A 294 -15.81 20.80 9.89
N SER A 295 -17.07 21.07 9.52
CA SER A 295 -17.98 20.01 9.07
C SER A 295 -17.59 19.57 7.66
N SER A 296 -17.71 18.28 7.39
CA SER A 296 -17.48 17.66 6.07
C SER A 296 -18.34 18.21 4.94
N ARG A 297 -19.40 18.98 5.25
CA ARG A 297 -20.29 19.59 4.26
C ARG A 297 -19.79 20.91 3.66
N ARG A 298 -18.68 21.46 4.17
CA ARG A 298 -18.09 22.68 3.65
C ARG A 298 -16.88 22.32 2.81
N GLU A 299 -16.87 22.69 1.54
CA GLU A 299 -15.68 22.67 0.70
C GLU A 299 -15.23 24.13 0.49
N PRO A 300 -14.12 24.55 1.11
CA PRO A 300 -13.60 25.88 0.89
C PRO A 300 -12.93 25.97 -0.48
N ASP A 301 -13.26 27.04 -1.21
CA ASP A 301 -12.64 27.36 -2.49
C ASP A 301 -11.14 27.63 -2.32
N ASN A 302 -10.35 27.26 -3.34
CA ASN A 302 -8.93 27.57 -3.45
C ASN A 302 -8.08 27.10 -2.25
N THR A 303 -8.13 25.80 -1.97
CA THR A 303 -7.40 25.16 -0.85
C THR A 303 -6.57 23.98 -1.31
N ILE A 304 -5.61 23.58 -0.48
CA ILE A 304 -4.72 22.45 -0.75
C ILE A 304 -4.81 21.45 0.39
N GLU A 305 -4.97 20.17 0.06
CA GLU A 305 -4.88 19.07 1.02
C GLU A 305 -3.43 18.90 1.48
N LEU A 306 -3.23 18.88 2.80
CA LEU A 306 -1.96 18.55 3.40
C LEU A 306 -1.73 17.04 3.29
N ALA A 307 -0.56 16.64 2.80
CA ALA A 307 -0.25 15.23 2.64
C ALA A 307 -0.26 14.46 3.98
N GLY A 308 -0.90 13.28 3.97
CA GLY A 308 -0.97 12.34 5.10
C GLY A 308 0.33 12.18 5.90
N PRO A 309 1.47 11.86 5.26
CA PRO A 309 2.74 11.66 5.95
C PRO A 309 3.23 12.87 6.77
N ILE A 310 2.72 14.07 6.52
CA ILE A 310 3.07 15.30 7.24
C ILE A 310 2.34 15.42 8.58
N HIS A 311 1.15 14.84 8.72
CA HIS A 311 0.29 15.03 9.90
C HIS A 311 -0.14 13.71 10.56
N THR A 312 0.55 12.63 10.20
CA THR A 312 0.38 11.29 10.79
C THR A 312 1.62 10.91 11.60
N ARG A 313 1.46 10.01 12.57
CA ARG A 313 2.57 9.55 13.42
C ARG A 313 3.70 8.95 12.57
N PRO A 314 4.97 9.29 12.85
CA PRO A 314 6.12 8.66 12.22
C PRO A 314 6.20 7.16 12.55
N VAL A 315 5.60 6.33 11.69
CA VAL A 315 5.39 4.91 11.98
C VAL A 315 6.70 4.13 12.18
N ASP A 316 7.77 4.55 11.51
CA ASP A 316 9.08 3.90 11.65
C ASP A 316 9.66 4.09 13.05
N LEU A 317 9.46 5.27 13.67
CA LEU A 317 9.87 5.51 15.05
C LEU A 317 9.05 4.66 16.02
N ASP A 318 7.73 4.59 15.83
CA ASP A 318 6.87 3.80 16.71
C ASP A 318 7.17 2.29 16.59
N LEU A 319 7.43 1.77 15.38
CA LEU A 319 7.84 0.37 15.19
C LEU A 319 9.14 0.04 15.92
N VAL A 320 10.12 0.94 15.89
CA VAL A 320 11.41 0.76 16.59
C VAL A 320 11.24 0.89 18.10
N ARG A 321 10.51 1.90 18.59
CA ARG A 321 10.23 2.10 20.03
C ARG A 321 9.54 0.89 20.67
N HIS A 322 8.66 0.23 19.92
CA HIS A 322 7.94 -0.96 20.36
C HIS A 322 8.67 -2.29 20.08
N GLY A 323 9.90 -2.25 19.56
CA GLY A 323 10.70 -3.45 19.28
C GLY A 323 10.12 -4.34 18.18
N LEU A 324 9.24 -3.81 17.34
CA LEU A 324 8.67 -4.52 16.19
C LEU A 324 9.60 -4.47 14.97
N LEU A 325 10.49 -3.48 14.92
CA LEU A 325 11.63 -3.40 14.00
C LEU A 325 12.88 -3.00 14.78
N THR A 326 14.02 -3.49 14.31
CA THR A 326 15.32 -2.92 14.68
C THR A 326 15.65 -1.74 13.76
N PRO A 327 16.46 -0.76 14.18
CA PRO A 327 16.94 0.30 13.29
C PRO A 327 17.59 -0.21 11.99
N ALA A 328 18.19 -1.40 12.06
CA ALA A 328 18.87 -2.04 10.95
C ALA A 328 17.90 -2.54 9.85
N GLU A 329 16.65 -2.86 10.22
CA GLU A 329 15.57 -3.32 9.33
C GLU A 329 14.77 -2.16 8.68
N VAL A 330 15.05 -0.92 9.06
CA VAL A 330 14.44 0.28 8.44
C VAL A 330 15.05 0.52 7.05
N HIS A 331 14.25 1.06 6.12
CA HIS A 331 14.68 1.42 4.77
C HIS A 331 16.04 2.15 4.76
N PRO A 332 17.03 1.77 3.91
CA PRO A 332 18.40 2.30 4.00
C PRO A 332 18.53 3.82 4.01
N LEU A 333 17.78 4.54 3.15
CA LEU A 333 17.78 6.01 3.12
C LEU A 333 17.18 6.62 4.40
N VAL A 334 16.14 5.99 4.96
CA VAL A 334 15.50 6.45 6.21
C VAL A 334 16.41 6.15 7.40
N ARG A 335 16.99 4.95 7.46
CA ARG A 335 17.96 4.52 8.48
C ARG A 335 19.17 5.45 8.52
N ALA A 336 19.73 5.83 7.37
CA ALA A 336 20.89 6.72 7.30
C ALA A 336 20.63 8.08 7.98
N VAL A 337 19.40 8.58 7.93
CA VAL A 337 19.01 9.89 8.47
C VAL A 337 18.57 9.79 9.94
N LEU A 338 17.78 8.78 10.27
CA LEU A 338 17.21 8.62 11.61
C LEU A 338 18.18 7.93 12.57
N PHE A 339 18.88 6.89 12.10
CA PHE A 339 19.74 6.03 12.90
C PHE A 339 21.12 5.85 12.25
N PRO A 340 21.93 6.91 12.09
CA PRO A 340 23.21 6.87 11.36
C PRO A 340 24.24 5.89 11.95
N GLY A 341 24.15 5.58 13.25
CA GLY A 341 24.99 4.59 13.92
C GLY A 341 24.50 3.14 13.81
N ALA A 342 23.32 2.90 13.21
CA ALA A 342 22.81 1.55 13.00
C ALA A 342 23.60 0.87 11.87
N GLY A 343 24.16 -0.31 12.17
CA GLY A 343 24.80 -1.13 11.16
C GLY A 343 23.83 -1.54 10.03
N VAL A 344 24.39 -2.06 8.94
CA VAL A 344 23.59 -2.66 7.87
C VAL A 344 22.98 -3.96 8.40
N GLY A 345 21.68 -3.97 8.65
CA GLY A 345 20.95 -5.18 8.99
C GLY A 345 20.64 -6.00 7.73
N PRO A 346 20.50 -7.32 7.85
CA PRO A 346 19.99 -8.12 6.76
C PRO A 346 18.57 -7.65 6.44
N LEU A 347 18.36 -7.12 5.24
CA LEU A 347 17.03 -6.95 4.70
C LEU A 347 16.49 -8.36 4.41
N ARG A 348 15.78 -8.96 5.39
CA ARG A 348 15.35 -10.36 5.35
C ARG A 348 14.36 -10.61 4.21
N ASP A 349 14.85 -11.12 3.08
CA ASP A 349 13.98 -11.57 2.00
C ASP A 349 13.73 -13.09 1.95
N ASP A 350 14.46 -13.86 2.76
CA ASP A 350 14.35 -15.33 2.75
C ASP A 350 12.93 -15.78 3.11
N VAL A 351 12.24 -16.36 2.12
CA VAL A 351 11.03 -17.14 2.38
C VAL A 351 11.45 -18.57 2.58
N ASP A 352 11.42 -18.99 3.83
CA ASP A 352 11.43 -20.41 4.13
C ASP A 352 10.06 -20.99 3.77
N VAL A 353 9.93 -21.34 2.49
CA VAL A 353 8.78 -22.08 1.96
C VAL A 353 8.80 -23.52 2.45
N VAL A 354 9.94 -24.06 2.90
CA VAL A 354 10.01 -25.44 3.39
C VAL A 354 9.54 -25.51 4.84
N ARG A 355 8.36 -26.08 5.08
CA ARG A 355 7.75 -26.09 6.43
C ARG A 355 7.27 -27.47 6.80
N GLU A 356 7.77 -27.99 7.92
CA GLU A 356 7.19 -29.16 8.58
C GLU A 356 6.24 -28.73 9.70
N VAL A 357 5.03 -29.25 9.69
CA VAL A 357 3.96 -28.83 10.59
C VAL A 357 3.21 -30.04 11.12
N SER A 358 3.02 -30.09 12.43
CA SER A 358 2.22 -31.12 13.07
C SER A 358 0.72 -30.83 12.94
N VAL A 359 -0.05 -31.85 12.56
CA VAL A 359 -1.50 -31.81 12.39
C VAL A 359 -2.17 -32.94 13.15
N ARG A 360 -3.39 -32.68 13.64
CA ARG A 360 -4.18 -33.72 14.29
C ARG A 360 -4.88 -34.57 13.24
N CYS A 361 -4.59 -35.87 13.19
CA CYS A 361 -5.18 -36.81 12.25
C CYS A 361 -5.75 -38.00 13.02
N ARG A 362 -7.07 -38.22 12.96
CA ARG A 362 -7.76 -39.35 13.64
C ARG A 362 -7.44 -39.52 15.13
N GLY A 363 -7.09 -38.44 15.83
CA GLY A 363 -6.69 -38.54 17.24
C GLY A 363 -5.21 -38.90 17.45
N GLU A 364 -4.37 -38.77 16.43
CA GLU A 364 -2.90 -38.83 16.52
C GLU A 364 -2.24 -37.56 15.93
N TRP A 365 -0.97 -37.31 16.27
CA TRP A 365 -0.19 -36.18 15.72
C TRP A 365 0.61 -36.68 14.53
N HIS A 366 0.33 -36.13 13.35
CA HIS A 366 1.02 -36.45 12.10
C HIS A 366 1.77 -35.22 11.59
N THR A 367 2.68 -35.43 10.64
CA THR A 367 3.47 -34.35 10.03
C THR A 367 3.05 -34.13 8.58
N VAL A 368 2.82 -32.87 8.24
CA VAL A 368 2.71 -32.40 6.85
C VAL A 368 3.91 -31.52 6.53
N ARG A 369 4.46 -31.65 5.31
CA ARG A 369 5.60 -30.85 4.85
C ARG A 369 5.23 -30.09 3.58
N HIS A 370 5.39 -28.77 3.61
CA HIS A 370 5.38 -27.96 2.40
C HIS A 370 6.80 -27.84 1.86
N GLY A 371 6.99 -28.05 0.56
CA GLY A 371 8.28 -27.98 -0.13
C GLY A 371 8.24 -28.75 -1.46
N ASP A 372 9.24 -28.56 -2.31
CA ASP A 372 9.37 -29.30 -3.59
C ASP A 372 8.12 -29.21 -4.49
N GLY A 373 7.46 -28.05 -4.48
CA GLY A 373 6.29 -27.76 -5.31
C GLY A 373 4.99 -28.41 -4.81
N ARG A 374 4.93 -28.86 -3.56
CA ARG A 374 3.73 -29.52 -3.01
C ARG A 374 3.63 -29.42 -1.48
N LEU A 375 2.44 -29.66 -0.96
CA LEU A 375 2.21 -29.99 0.46
C LEU A 375 1.94 -31.49 0.60
N ASP A 376 2.88 -32.21 1.21
CA ASP A 376 2.84 -33.66 1.39
C ASP A 376 2.41 -34.05 2.82
N ALA A 377 1.53 -35.04 2.93
CA ALA A 377 1.21 -35.69 4.18
C ALA A 377 2.22 -36.81 4.47
N LEU A 378 3.40 -36.46 4.98
CA LEU A 378 4.53 -37.39 5.17
C LEU A 378 4.19 -38.61 6.02
N SER A 379 3.21 -38.50 6.91
CA SER A 379 2.75 -39.61 7.75
C SER A 379 1.80 -40.60 7.05
N HIS A 380 1.51 -40.43 5.75
CA HIS A 380 0.65 -41.32 4.97
C HIS A 380 1.34 -41.75 3.66
N PRO A 381 1.29 -43.05 3.27
CA PRO A 381 1.76 -43.48 1.96
C PRO A 381 0.85 -42.94 0.83
N PRO A 382 1.39 -42.75 -0.39
CA PRO A 382 0.62 -42.18 -1.52
C PRO A 382 -0.67 -42.95 -1.87
N GLU A 383 -0.70 -44.25 -1.64
CA GLU A 383 -1.89 -45.09 -1.86
C GLU A 383 -3.01 -44.78 -0.87
N GLU A 384 -2.69 -44.59 0.41
CA GLU A 384 -3.66 -44.19 1.42
C GLU A 384 -4.20 -42.79 1.12
N VAL A 385 -3.32 -41.86 0.75
CA VAL A 385 -3.69 -40.51 0.30
C VAL A 385 -4.69 -40.57 -0.86
N ARG A 386 -4.43 -41.38 -1.90
CA ARG A 386 -5.34 -41.55 -3.04
C ARG A 386 -6.68 -42.15 -2.62
N ARG A 387 -6.67 -43.21 -1.81
CA ARG A 387 -7.89 -43.87 -1.31
C ARG A 387 -8.78 -42.88 -0.53
N GLU A 388 -8.18 -42.14 0.38
CA GLU A 388 -8.90 -41.17 1.22
C GLU A 388 -9.41 -39.97 0.41
N GLN A 389 -8.67 -39.52 -0.61
CA GLN A 389 -9.15 -38.49 -1.55
C GLN A 389 -10.41 -38.95 -2.30
N LEU A 390 -10.43 -40.21 -2.76
CA LEU A 390 -11.61 -40.80 -3.40
C LEU A 390 -12.79 -40.89 -2.42
N LEU A 391 -12.56 -41.34 -1.20
CA LEU A 391 -13.59 -41.41 -0.15
C LEU A 391 -14.14 -40.02 0.20
N GLY A 392 -13.28 -39.00 0.29
CA GLY A 392 -13.67 -37.62 0.50
C GLY A 392 -14.53 -37.06 -0.62
N GLY A 393 -14.19 -37.37 -1.88
CA GLY A 393 -15.00 -37.00 -3.06
C GLY A 393 -16.40 -37.61 -3.05
N LEU A 394 -16.61 -38.72 -2.33
CA LEU A 394 -17.90 -39.38 -2.13
C LEU A 394 -18.63 -38.92 -0.86
N GLY A 395 -18.16 -37.86 -0.19
CA GLY A 395 -18.76 -37.32 1.04
C GLY A 395 -18.32 -38.00 2.33
N GLY A 396 -17.30 -38.87 2.29
CA GLY A 396 -16.72 -39.51 3.46
C GLY A 396 -15.89 -38.57 4.33
N GLN A 397 -15.73 -38.92 5.61
CA GLN A 397 -14.82 -38.20 6.51
C GLN A 397 -13.36 -38.43 6.09
N VAL A 398 -12.62 -37.34 5.85
CA VAL A 398 -11.22 -37.40 5.42
C VAL A 398 -10.28 -37.18 6.61
N ALA A 399 -9.14 -37.87 6.60
CA ALA A 399 -8.09 -37.70 7.60
C ALA A 399 -7.61 -36.24 7.74
N GLY A 400 -7.21 -35.83 8.94
CA GLY A 400 -6.84 -34.44 9.25
C GLY A 400 -5.69 -33.89 8.41
N CYS A 401 -4.70 -34.73 8.05
CA CYS A 401 -3.61 -34.35 7.14
C CYS A 401 -4.13 -33.95 5.75
N LEU A 402 -5.07 -34.72 5.22
CA LEU A 402 -5.65 -34.49 3.91
C LEU A 402 -6.60 -33.29 3.91
N THR A 403 -7.31 -33.06 5.01
CA THR A 403 -8.06 -31.82 5.22
C THR A 403 -7.14 -30.61 5.25
N ALA A 404 -5.93 -30.71 5.83
CA ALA A 404 -4.94 -29.65 5.78
C ALA A 404 -4.41 -29.42 4.35
N VAL A 405 -4.19 -30.48 3.56
CA VAL A 405 -3.78 -30.39 2.15
C VAL A 405 -4.89 -29.79 1.28
N ALA A 406 -6.14 -30.22 1.45
CA ALA A 406 -7.28 -29.66 0.75
C ALA A 406 -7.47 -28.18 1.12
N ALA A 407 -7.39 -27.86 2.42
CA ALA A 407 -7.45 -26.48 2.90
C ALA A 407 -6.31 -25.64 2.33
N TRP A 408 -5.09 -26.19 2.19
CA TRP A 408 -3.94 -25.54 1.55
C TRP A 408 -4.25 -25.11 0.11
N ARG A 409 -4.94 -25.97 -0.64
CA ARG A 409 -5.33 -25.77 -2.04
C ARG A 409 -6.63 -24.98 -2.25
N GLY A 410 -7.18 -24.38 -1.19
CA GLY A 410 -8.35 -23.49 -1.27
C GLY A 410 -9.70 -24.13 -0.90
N SER A 411 -9.74 -25.44 -0.62
CA SER A 411 -10.96 -26.09 -0.13
C SER A 411 -11.34 -25.62 1.28
N ALA A 412 -12.59 -25.85 1.68
CA ALA A 412 -13.03 -25.58 3.05
C ALA A 412 -12.24 -26.42 4.07
N GLY A 413 -11.77 -25.80 5.15
CA GLY A 413 -11.03 -26.49 6.21
C GLY A 413 -10.14 -25.55 7.03
N ARG A 414 -9.68 -26.04 8.19
CA ARG A 414 -8.79 -25.29 9.08
C ARG A 414 -7.33 -25.61 8.76
N LEU A 415 -6.61 -24.62 8.25
CA LEU A 415 -5.17 -24.71 8.03
C LEU A 415 -4.40 -24.44 9.34
N PRO A 416 -3.36 -25.21 9.68
CA PRO A 416 -2.48 -24.96 10.81
C PRO A 416 -1.88 -23.54 10.80
N ARG A 417 -1.56 -22.99 11.97
CA ARG A 417 -1.05 -21.62 12.09
C ARG A 417 0.19 -21.35 11.21
N PRO A 418 1.24 -22.20 11.20
CA PRO A 418 2.43 -21.93 10.39
C PRO A 418 2.12 -21.89 8.88
N LEU A 419 1.26 -22.78 8.39
CA LEU A 419 0.85 -22.76 6.98
C LEU A 419 -0.06 -21.57 6.65
N ARG A 420 -0.91 -21.10 7.58
CA ARG A 420 -1.69 -19.86 7.38
C ARG A 420 -0.79 -18.63 7.30
N GLU A 421 0.27 -18.59 8.10
CA GLU A 421 1.27 -17.53 8.07
C GLU A 421 2.04 -17.58 6.74
N LEU A 422 2.58 -18.74 6.36
CA LEU A 422 3.26 -18.93 5.06
C LEU A 422 2.38 -18.49 3.87
N ARG A 423 1.12 -18.95 3.82
CA ARG A 423 0.17 -18.53 2.77
C ARG A 423 0.05 -17.01 2.70
N ARG A 424 -0.10 -16.35 3.85
CA ARG A 424 -0.23 -14.89 3.89
C ARG A 424 1.04 -14.21 3.38
N GLU A 425 2.21 -14.66 3.82
CA GLU A 425 3.50 -14.10 3.38
C GLU A 425 3.68 -14.25 1.86
N VAL A 426 3.36 -15.43 1.32
CA VAL A 426 3.39 -15.69 -0.13
C VAL A 426 2.47 -14.73 -0.89
N LEU A 427 1.21 -14.60 -0.47
CA LEU A 427 0.25 -13.74 -1.16
C LEU A 427 0.66 -12.25 -1.07
N LEU A 428 1.19 -11.80 0.06
CA LEU A 428 1.71 -10.43 0.21
C LEU A 428 2.91 -10.17 -0.70
N ARG A 429 3.80 -11.15 -0.85
CA ARG A 429 4.96 -11.06 -1.76
C ARG A 429 4.54 -10.99 -3.22
N ILE A 430 3.57 -11.81 -3.63
CA ILE A 430 3.02 -11.75 -4.99
C ILE A 430 2.34 -10.38 -5.22
N GLN A 431 1.58 -9.89 -4.25
CA GLN A 431 0.87 -8.60 -4.37
C GLN A 431 1.83 -7.42 -4.55
N HIS A 432 2.97 -7.38 -3.85
CA HIS A 432 3.89 -6.24 -3.86
C HIS A 432 5.10 -6.42 -4.79
N GLY A 433 5.55 -7.65 -5.02
CA GLY A 433 6.70 -7.98 -5.88
C GLY A 433 6.34 -8.53 -7.26
N GLY A 434 5.06 -8.81 -7.51
CA GLY A 434 4.54 -9.25 -8.81
C GLY A 434 5.20 -10.51 -9.35
N SER A 435 5.51 -10.50 -10.65
CA SER A 435 6.02 -11.68 -11.37
C SER A 435 7.35 -12.20 -10.85
N ALA A 436 8.30 -11.30 -10.54
CA ALA A 436 9.60 -11.70 -10.00
C ALA A 436 9.45 -12.44 -8.67
N ALA A 437 8.56 -11.97 -7.79
CA ALA A 437 8.28 -12.63 -6.52
C ALA A 437 7.62 -14.00 -6.72
N LEU A 438 6.63 -14.12 -7.61
CA LEU A 438 5.99 -15.41 -7.89
C LEU A 438 7.00 -16.41 -8.49
N ALA A 439 7.81 -15.99 -9.45
CA ALA A 439 8.83 -16.84 -10.07
C ALA A 439 9.81 -17.37 -9.03
N ALA A 440 10.39 -16.50 -8.20
CA ALA A 440 11.32 -16.89 -7.14
C ALA A 440 10.69 -17.85 -6.12
N LEU A 441 9.42 -17.64 -5.76
CA LEU A 441 8.70 -18.54 -4.86
C LEU A 441 8.46 -19.92 -5.47
N LEU A 442 8.11 -19.98 -6.75
CA LEU A 442 7.95 -21.24 -7.48
C LEU A 442 9.30 -21.98 -7.62
N ASP A 443 10.39 -21.25 -7.90
CA ASP A 443 11.75 -21.79 -7.96
C ASP A 443 12.21 -22.34 -6.59
N ALA A 444 11.78 -21.69 -5.50
CA ALA A 444 12.02 -22.17 -4.14
C ALA A 444 11.16 -23.39 -3.75
N GLY A 445 10.24 -23.84 -4.60
CA GLY A 445 9.40 -25.02 -4.35
C GLY A 445 8.04 -24.72 -3.71
N LEU A 446 7.46 -23.54 -3.92
CA LEU A 446 6.06 -23.26 -3.60
C LEU A 446 5.11 -24.21 -4.35
N ASP A 447 4.12 -24.79 -3.67
CA ASP A 447 3.03 -25.52 -4.34
C ASP A 447 2.21 -24.56 -5.23
N PRO A 448 2.23 -24.70 -6.56
CA PRO A 448 1.49 -23.81 -7.47
C PRO A 448 -0.02 -23.92 -7.25
N ARG A 449 -0.51 -25.04 -6.69
CA ARG A 449 -1.93 -25.25 -6.37
C ARG A 449 -2.34 -24.64 -5.04
N MET A 450 -1.48 -23.87 -4.39
CA MET A 450 -1.84 -23.13 -3.19
C MET A 450 -3.04 -22.23 -3.48
N GLY A 451 -4.04 -22.32 -2.60
CA GLY A 451 -5.24 -21.48 -2.64
C GLY A 451 -5.24 -20.48 -1.48
N ASP A 452 -5.99 -19.40 -1.65
CA ASP A 452 -6.13 -18.35 -0.67
C ASP A 452 -7.23 -18.64 0.36
N GLY A 453 -7.38 -17.72 1.32
CA GLY A 453 -8.41 -17.80 2.34
C GLY A 453 -9.83 -17.57 1.83
N ARG A 454 -10.05 -17.23 0.55
CA ARG A 454 -11.32 -16.99 -0.16
C ARG A 454 -11.68 -18.12 -1.14
N GLY A 455 -10.84 -19.14 -1.26
CA GLY A 455 -11.02 -20.27 -2.18
C GLY A 455 -10.43 -20.02 -3.57
N GLY A 456 -9.82 -18.87 -3.82
CA GLY A 456 -9.15 -18.57 -5.09
C GLY A 456 -7.79 -19.25 -5.18
N THR A 457 -7.39 -19.67 -6.36
CA THR A 457 -6.05 -20.19 -6.69
C THR A 457 -5.04 -19.05 -6.91
N LEU A 458 -3.76 -19.37 -7.11
CA LEU A 458 -2.75 -18.38 -7.53
C LEU A 458 -3.13 -17.64 -8.82
N LEU A 459 -3.88 -18.26 -9.75
CA LEU A 459 -4.38 -17.58 -10.95
C LEU A 459 -5.32 -16.41 -10.64
N HIS A 460 -6.06 -16.45 -9.52
CA HIS A 460 -6.90 -15.32 -9.10
C HIS A 460 -6.08 -14.09 -8.68
N HIS A 461 -4.79 -14.28 -8.39
CA HIS A 461 -3.86 -13.20 -8.04
C HIS A 461 -3.05 -12.73 -9.26
N ALA A 462 -3.31 -13.28 -10.46
CA ALA A 462 -2.55 -13.00 -11.68
C ALA A 462 -2.58 -11.52 -12.11
N ARG A 463 -3.59 -10.74 -11.68
CA ARG A 463 -3.63 -9.28 -11.86
C ARG A 463 -2.46 -8.53 -11.21
N SER A 464 -1.74 -9.16 -10.28
CA SER A 464 -0.55 -8.60 -9.65
C SER A 464 0.72 -8.86 -10.45
N LEU A 465 0.63 -9.65 -11.52
CA LEU A 465 1.75 -10.08 -12.35
C LEU A 465 1.89 -9.12 -13.53
N ASP A 466 3.14 -8.78 -13.84
CA ASP A 466 3.48 -7.92 -14.99
C ASP A 466 3.92 -8.77 -16.20
N ASP A 467 4.20 -10.04 -15.94
CA ASP A 467 4.54 -11.07 -16.91
C ASP A 467 3.43 -12.14 -16.90
N PRO A 468 2.48 -12.06 -17.84
CA PRO A 468 1.41 -13.03 -17.97
C PRO A 468 1.90 -14.44 -18.33
N THR A 469 3.14 -14.64 -18.78
CA THR A 469 3.64 -15.98 -19.12
C THR A 469 3.67 -16.92 -17.91
N LEU A 470 3.73 -16.37 -16.69
CA LEU A 470 3.59 -17.14 -15.45
C LEU A 470 2.22 -17.82 -15.29
N VAL A 471 1.20 -17.40 -16.04
CA VAL A 471 -0.07 -18.15 -16.15
C VAL A 471 0.20 -19.57 -16.65
N HIS A 472 0.96 -19.73 -17.74
CA HIS A 472 1.29 -21.06 -18.26
C HIS A 472 2.09 -21.89 -17.26
N ARG A 473 3.06 -21.27 -16.55
CA ARG A 473 3.81 -21.95 -15.50
C ARG A 473 2.92 -22.48 -14.37
N LEU A 474 1.88 -21.74 -13.99
CA LEU A 474 0.89 -22.21 -13.00
C LEU A 474 0.02 -23.35 -13.55
N LEU A 475 -0.36 -23.29 -14.83
CA LEU A 475 -1.13 -24.35 -15.49
C LEU A 475 -0.33 -25.65 -15.61
N ASP A 476 0.95 -25.56 -15.98
CA ASP A 476 1.90 -26.69 -15.98
C ASP A 476 2.06 -27.30 -14.59
N GLY A 477 1.93 -26.47 -13.54
CA GLY A 477 1.85 -26.86 -12.14
C GLY A 477 0.54 -27.54 -11.72
N GLY A 478 -0.40 -27.73 -12.64
CA GLY A 478 -1.69 -28.39 -12.41
C GLY A 478 -2.74 -27.51 -11.75
N VAL A 479 -2.63 -26.18 -11.86
CA VAL A 479 -3.68 -25.25 -11.41
C VAL A 479 -4.81 -25.24 -12.44
N PRO A 480 -6.08 -25.47 -12.04
CA PRO A 480 -7.19 -25.45 -12.99
C PRO A 480 -7.51 -24.03 -13.45
N ILE A 481 -7.57 -23.79 -14.76
CA ILE A 481 -7.92 -22.50 -15.36
C ILE A 481 -9.35 -22.04 -15.01
N GLY A 482 -10.29 -22.99 -14.94
CA GLY A 482 -11.69 -22.76 -14.58
C GLY A 482 -12.00 -22.84 -13.08
N ALA A 483 -10.99 -22.78 -12.20
CA ALA A 483 -11.22 -22.79 -10.76
C ALA A 483 -12.09 -21.59 -10.34
N GLN A 484 -13.12 -21.82 -9.53
CA GLN A 484 -13.98 -20.78 -8.97
C GLN A 484 -13.68 -20.57 -7.47
N ASP A 485 -13.57 -19.31 -7.07
CA ASP A 485 -13.50 -18.94 -5.65
C ASP A 485 -14.87 -19.10 -4.95
N ARG A 486 -14.97 -18.74 -3.65
CA ARG A 486 -16.25 -18.85 -2.91
C ARG A 486 -17.37 -17.95 -3.42
N LEU A 487 -17.07 -17.00 -4.30
CA LEU A 487 -18.04 -16.15 -4.97
C LEU A 487 -18.32 -16.66 -6.40
N GLY A 488 -17.87 -17.85 -6.77
CA GLY A 488 -18.06 -18.38 -8.12
C GLY A 488 -17.15 -17.72 -9.17
N ARG A 489 -16.25 -16.83 -8.76
CA ARG A 489 -15.44 -16.05 -9.70
C ARG A 489 -14.26 -16.88 -10.16
N THR A 490 -13.97 -16.85 -11.45
CA THR A 490 -12.76 -17.42 -12.05
C THR A 490 -11.62 -16.38 -12.07
N ALA A 491 -10.41 -16.80 -12.45
CA ALA A 491 -9.30 -15.88 -12.68
C ALA A 491 -9.64 -14.76 -13.69
N LEU A 492 -10.43 -15.08 -14.73
CA LEU A 492 -10.87 -14.13 -15.75
C LEU A 492 -11.84 -13.07 -15.17
N HIS A 493 -12.78 -13.47 -14.30
CA HIS A 493 -13.62 -12.51 -13.57
C HIS A 493 -12.77 -11.54 -12.74
N VAL A 494 -11.74 -12.05 -12.07
CA VAL A 494 -10.87 -11.22 -11.22
C VAL A 494 -10.02 -10.26 -12.07
N ALA A 495 -9.55 -10.69 -13.24
CA ALA A 495 -8.83 -9.83 -14.18
C ALA A 495 -9.73 -8.66 -14.68
N VAL A 496 -10.96 -8.95 -15.10
CA VAL A 496 -11.91 -7.93 -15.58
C VAL A 496 -12.39 -7.00 -14.45
N SER A 497 -12.70 -7.54 -13.27
CA SER A 497 -13.24 -6.74 -12.15
C SER A 497 -12.23 -5.79 -11.50
N ALA A 498 -10.95 -6.14 -11.50
CA ALA A 498 -9.99 -5.53 -10.59
C ALA A 498 -8.70 -5.04 -11.28
N GLY A 499 -8.79 -4.63 -12.55
CA GLY A 499 -7.73 -3.92 -13.26
C GLY A 499 -6.62 -4.83 -13.79
N GLY A 500 -6.97 -6.00 -14.34
CA GLY A 500 -6.06 -6.80 -15.15
C GLY A 500 -5.75 -6.11 -16.48
N THR A 501 -4.57 -6.36 -17.04
CA THR A 501 -4.17 -5.81 -18.35
C THR A 501 -4.87 -6.56 -19.49
N PRO A 502 -5.05 -5.93 -20.68
CA PRO A 502 -5.52 -6.61 -21.88
C PRO A 502 -4.70 -7.87 -22.22
N GLU A 503 -3.38 -7.82 -22.01
CA GLU A 503 -2.49 -8.95 -22.26
C GLU A 503 -2.70 -10.11 -21.28
N LEU A 504 -2.99 -9.82 -20.00
CA LEU A 504 -3.38 -10.87 -19.05
C LEU A 504 -4.69 -11.54 -19.46
N VAL A 505 -5.69 -10.75 -19.87
CA VAL A 505 -6.98 -11.28 -20.34
C VAL A 505 -6.78 -12.15 -21.58
N ARG A 506 -6.01 -11.69 -22.57
CA ARG A 506 -5.65 -12.46 -23.76
C ARG A 506 -4.98 -13.78 -23.39
N THR A 507 -4.04 -13.76 -22.45
CA THR A 507 -3.32 -14.95 -21.99
C THR A 507 -4.27 -15.95 -21.34
N LEU A 508 -5.18 -15.49 -20.47
CA LEU A 508 -6.19 -16.35 -19.83
C LEU A 508 -7.14 -16.98 -20.85
N LEU A 509 -7.64 -16.22 -21.82
CA LEU A 509 -8.51 -16.71 -22.89
C LEU A 509 -7.80 -17.74 -23.78
N THR A 510 -6.55 -17.46 -24.17
CA THR A 510 -5.73 -18.38 -24.98
C THR A 510 -5.40 -19.66 -24.22
N ALA A 511 -5.29 -19.57 -22.90
CA ALA A 511 -5.12 -20.71 -22.01
C ALA A 511 -6.41 -21.52 -21.74
N GLY A 512 -7.53 -21.14 -22.36
CA GLY A 512 -8.81 -21.85 -22.26
C GLY A 512 -9.71 -21.41 -21.09
N ALA A 513 -9.54 -20.19 -20.58
CA ALA A 513 -10.51 -19.61 -19.65
C ALA A 513 -11.85 -19.37 -20.38
N ASP A 514 -12.93 -19.91 -19.83
CA ASP A 514 -14.29 -19.71 -20.37
C ASP A 514 -14.85 -18.35 -19.91
N PRO A 515 -15.14 -17.41 -20.83
CA PRO A 515 -15.71 -16.11 -20.49
C PRO A 515 -17.19 -16.15 -20.08
N HIS A 516 -17.88 -17.28 -20.29
CA HIS A 516 -19.32 -17.44 -20.02
C HIS A 516 -19.63 -18.15 -18.70
N LEU A 517 -18.63 -18.63 -17.96
CA LEU A 517 -18.87 -19.24 -16.64
C LEU A 517 -19.50 -18.20 -15.70
N PRO A 518 -20.66 -18.48 -15.07
CA PRO A 518 -21.30 -17.54 -14.18
C PRO A 518 -20.70 -17.58 -12.77
N ASP A 519 -20.60 -16.41 -12.13
CA ASP A 519 -20.35 -16.29 -10.71
C ASP A 519 -21.63 -16.53 -9.87
N VAL A 520 -21.57 -16.39 -8.54
CA VAL A 520 -22.74 -16.60 -7.66
C VAL A 520 -23.86 -15.57 -7.86
N ARG A 521 -23.59 -14.48 -8.58
CA ARG A 521 -24.56 -13.44 -8.97
C ARG A 521 -25.03 -13.61 -10.41
N GLU A 522 -24.71 -14.74 -11.04
CA GLU A 522 -25.04 -15.07 -12.42
C GLU A 522 -24.39 -14.13 -13.46
N TYR A 523 -23.34 -13.40 -13.08
CA TYR A 523 -22.54 -12.61 -14.02
C TYR A 523 -21.36 -13.43 -14.51
N SER A 524 -21.21 -13.51 -15.83
CA SER A 524 -20.00 -14.01 -16.45
C SER A 524 -18.92 -12.93 -16.55
N ALA A 525 -17.70 -13.32 -16.95
CA ALA A 525 -16.64 -12.35 -17.19
C ALA A 525 -16.95 -11.43 -18.37
N ALA A 526 -17.65 -11.93 -19.39
CA ALA A 526 -18.14 -11.15 -20.52
C ALA A 526 -19.19 -10.11 -20.08
N ASP A 527 -20.20 -10.54 -19.31
CA ASP A 527 -21.24 -9.62 -18.79
C ASP A 527 -20.63 -8.50 -17.94
N MET A 528 -19.59 -8.84 -17.17
CA MET A 528 -18.88 -7.87 -16.33
C MET A 528 -18.07 -6.87 -17.15
N ALA A 529 -17.46 -7.30 -18.25
CA ALA A 529 -16.73 -6.40 -19.16
C ALA A 529 -17.68 -5.42 -19.84
N ASP A 530 -18.84 -5.92 -20.31
CA ASP A 530 -19.88 -5.10 -20.93
C ASP A 530 -20.47 -4.07 -19.94
N TYR A 531 -20.92 -4.54 -18.77
CA TYR A 531 -21.45 -3.67 -17.72
C TYR A 531 -20.47 -2.56 -17.32
N LYS A 532 -19.18 -2.91 -17.17
CA LYS A 532 -18.15 -1.93 -16.84
C LYS A 532 -17.90 -0.94 -17.98
N SER A 533 -17.78 -1.42 -19.22
CA SER A 533 -17.66 -0.56 -20.40
C SER A 533 -18.82 0.46 -20.45
N PHE A 534 -20.05 0.01 -20.23
CA PHE A 534 -21.23 0.87 -20.16
C PHE A 534 -21.13 1.92 -19.04
N MET A 535 -20.76 1.53 -17.81
CA MET A 535 -20.59 2.47 -16.69
C MET A 535 -19.53 3.54 -16.96
N TYR A 536 -18.44 3.19 -17.64
CA TYR A 536 -17.29 4.09 -17.82
C TYR A 536 -17.38 5.00 -19.04
N ASN A 537 -18.25 4.70 -20.00
CA ASN A 537 -18.57 5.60 -21.11
C ASN A 537 -19.51 6.75 -20.72
N ALA A 538 -20.08 6.75 -19.50
CA ALA A 538 -21.08 7.72 -19.06
C ALA A 538 -20.51 8.92 -18.28
N ASP A 539 -19.29 8.85 -17.77
CA ASP A 539 -18.59 9.92 -17.03
C ASP A 539 -17.06 9.82 -17.29
N GLU A 540 -16.58 10.50 -18.34
CA GLU A 540 -15.15 10.50 -18.74
C GLU A 540 -14.22 11.04 -17.61
N ASP A 541 -14.75 11.88 -16.72
CA ASP A 541 -13.95 12.57 -15.69
C ASP A 541 -13.89 11.83 -14.33
N PHE A 542 -14.78 10.86 -14.06
CA PHE A 542 -14.90 10.26 -12.71
C PHE A 542 -14.15 8.94 -12.54
N TYR A 543 -13.89 8.19 -13.62
CA TYR A 543 -13.30 6.84 -13.56
C TYR A 543 -12.11 6.63 -14.53
N ASP A 544 -11.16 7.56 -14.53
CA ASP A 544 -9.93 7.64 -15.36
C ASP A 544 -8.87 6.52 -15.10
N ASP A 545 -9.25 5.32 -14.68
CA ASP A 545 -8.33 4.16 -14.46
C ASP A 545 -8.79 2.87 -15.14
N HIS A 546 -9.61 2.97 -16.17
CA HIS A 546 -10.08 1.80 -16.92
C HIS A 546 -9.61 1.82 -18.37
N ARG A 547 -8.47 2.49 -18.63
CA ARG A 547 -7.72 2.31 -19.89
C ARG A 547 -7.45 0.82 -20.04
N GLY A 548 -8.09 0.22 -21.03
CA GLY A 548 -8.06 -1.21 -21.28
C GLY A 548 -9.39 -1.94 -21.06
N ILE A 549 -10.40 -1.40 -20.36
CA ILE A 549 -11.73 -2.07 -20.29
C ILE A 549 -12.40 -2.12 -21.66
N PRO A 550 -12.44 -1.03 -22.47
CA PRO A 550 -12.94 -1.12 -23.83
C PRO A 550 -12.16 -2.13 -24.69
N GLU A 551 -10.83 -2.15 -24.55
CA GLU A 551 -9.97 -3.11 -25.25
C GLU A 551 -10.21 -4.56 -24.76
N ILE A 552 -10.39 -4.77 -23.46
CA ILE A 552 -10.70 -6.07 -22.85
C ILE A 552 -12.06 -6.57 -23.33
N LEU A 553 -13.06 -5.70 -23.39
CA LEU A 553 -14.37 -6.02 -23.95
C LEU A 553 -14.22 -6.46 -25.40
N GLN A 554 -13.55 -5.66 -26.23
CA GLN A 554 -13.27 -5.99 -27.63
C GLN A 554 -12.55 -7.34 -27.75
N LEU A 555 -11.54 -7.61 -26.91
CA LEU A 555 -10.80 -8.86 -26.92
C LEU A 555 -11.67 -10.07 -26.58
N ILE A 556 -12.58 -9.91 -25.62
CA ILE A 556 -13.54 -10.96 -25.25
C ILE A 556 -14.52 -11.19 -26.40
N GLU A 557 -15.08 -10.14 -27.00
CA GLU A 557 -15.98 -10.23 -28.16
C GLU A 557 -15.31 -10.91 -29.35
N GLU A 558 -14.11 -10.48 -29.74
CA GLU A 558 -13.33 -11.10 -30.82
C GLU A 558 -12.98 -12.57 -30.53
N TRP A 559 -12.77 -12.94 -29.28
CA TRP A 559 -12.53 -14.33 -28.89
C TRP A 559 -13.81 -15.17 -29.00
N ILE A 560 -14.95 -14.63 -28.55
CA ILE A 560 -16.26 -15.28 -28.64
C ILE A 560 -16.61 -15.52 -30.10
N ASP A 561 -16.47 -14.50 -30.96
CA ASP A 561 -16.78 -14.60 -32.39
C ASP A 561 -15.92 -15.65 -33.11
N ARG A 562 -14.62 -15.72 -32.77
CA ARG A 562 -13.71 -16.76 -33.30
C ARG A 562 -14.01 -18.16 -32.79
N SER A 563 -14.62 -18.28 -31.62
CA SER A 563 -14.92 -19.56 -30.97
C SER A 563 -16.28 -20.12 -31.39
N GLN A 564 -17.12 -19.34 -32.09
CA GLN A 564 -18.35 -19.85 -32.68
C GLN A 564 -18.06 -20.77 -33.87
N PRO A 565 -18.66 -21.97 -33.94
CA PRO A 565 -18.52 -22.81 -35.12
C PRO A 565 -19.12 -22.08 -36.33
N ALA A 566 -18.41 -22.11 -37.47
CA ALA A 566 -18.92 -21.52 -38.71
C ALA A 566 -20.35 -22.00 -38.98
N PRO A 567 -21.29 -21.12 -39.38
CA PRO A 567 -22.66 -21.51 -39.63
C PRO A 567 -22.64 -22.64 -40.66
N SER A 568 -23.23 -23.78 -40.29
CA SER A 568 -23.36 -24.94 -41.17
C SER A 568 -24.12 -24.53 -42.43
N CYS A 569 -23.40 -24.40 -43.56
CA CYS A 569 -23.98 -24.17 -44.89
C CYS A 569 -24.80 -25.37 -45.36
#